data_AF-A0A2G9S413-F1
#
_entry.id   AF-A0A2G9S413-F1
#
_cell.length_a   1.000
_cell.length_b   1.000
_cell.length_c   1.000
_cell.angle_alpha   90.00
_cell.angle_beta   90.00
_cell.angle_gamma   90.00
#
_symmetry.space_group_name_H-M   'P 1'
#
loop_
_entity.id
_entity.type
_entity.pdbx_description
1 polymer ?
#
loop_
_entity_poly.entity_id
_entity_poly.type
_entity_poly.pdbx_seq_one_letter_code
_entity_poly.pdbx_strand_id
1 'polypeptide(L)'
;RVRSKLHVVLALSPAGQTFREQCRSHPSLVNCCTIDWYDEWPEEALCSVVNSYITEHHLLQEHHLLQDNPSLQEGIAQACVTIHKSVSRKAEQYLKESRTHYYVTPQSYLSFIDTFSNILQTKRQKLTTDRKRFFTGLSKLLEASSSIEIMHHELVALGPQIEQKTKKIEELMAKLHSDSVVVEQVRAIVKQEEEVMAQETRIVQEYAE
;
A
#
# COMPACT_ATOMS: atom_id res chain seq x y z
N ARG A 1 -49.10 17.44 44.04
CA ARG A 1 -49.12 16.53 42.86
C ARG A 1 -48.04 16.84 41.83
N VAL A 2 -47.82 18.12 41.42
CA VAL A 2 -46.77 18.49 40.44
C VAL A 2 -45.36 18.47 41.05
N ARG A 3 -45.17 19.07 42.23
CA ARG A 3 -43.87 19.11 42.94
C ARG A 3 -43.24 17.73 43.20
N SER A 4 -44.05 16.68 43.34
CA SER A 4 -43.58 15.31 43.61
C SER A 4 -43.32 14.49 42.34
N LYS A 5 -43.64 15.03 41.14
CA LYS A 5 -43.55 14.31 39.87
C LYS A 5 -42.74 15.05 38.80
N LEU A 6 -42.49 16.34 38.99
CA LEU A 6 -41.67 17.15 38.09
C LEU A 6 -40.31 17.42 38.73
N HIS A 7 -39.27 16.83 38.15
CA HIS A 7 -37.88 17.14 38.46
C HIS A 7 -37.30 17.97 37.32
N VAL A 8 -36.79 19.16 37.65
CA VAL A 8 -36.19 20.08 36.68
C VAL A 8 -34.69 20.08 36.92
N VAL A 9 -33.92 19.79 35.87
CA VAL A 9 -32.45 19.88 35.87
C VAL A 9 -32.06 20.99 34.92
N LEU A 10 -31.23 21.92 35.39
CA LEU A 10 -30.77 23.06 34.62
C LEU A 10 -29.26 22.94 34.44
N ALA A 11 -28.81 22.88 33.19
CA ALA A 11 -27.39 22.94 32.84
C ALA A 11 -27.05 24.35 32.37
N LEU A 12 -26.27 25.07 33.17
CA LEU A 12 -25.92 26.47 32.94
C LEU A 12 -24.40 26.62 32.94
N SER A 13 -23.87 27.41 32.02
CA SER A 13 -22.44 27.75 32.02
C SER A 13 -22.19 28.93 32.95
N PRO A 14 -21.21 28.84 33.87
CA PRO A 14 -20.82 29.98 34.70
C PRO A 14 -20.01 31.03 33.93
N ALA A 15 -19.68 30.77 32.64
CA ALA A 15 -18.91 31.68 31.82
C ALA A 15 -19.73 32.95 31.45
N GLY A 16 -19.15 34.12 31.73
CA GLY A 16 -19.73 35.42 31.38
C GLY A 16 -20.56 36.06 32.50
N GLN A 17 -21.03 37.29 32.26
CA GLN A 17 -21.75 38.07 33.27
C GLN A 17 -23.24 37.69 33.39
N THR A 18 -23.82 37.16 32.32
CA THR A 18 -25.25 36.81 32.24
C THR A 18 -25.68 35.82 33.31
N PHE A 19 -24.87 34.80 33.61
CA PHE A 19 -25.21 33.80 34.63
C PHE A 19 -25.43 34.46 36.00
N ARG A 20 -24.55 35.39 36.38
CA ARG A 20 -24.63 36.11 37.65
C ARG A 20 -25.88 37.00 37.72
N GLU A 21 -26.24 37.66 36.62
CA GLU A 21 -27.45 38.47 36.53
C GLU A 21 -28.71 37.61 36.67
N GLN A 22 -28.75 36.44 36.02
CA GLN A 22 -29.86 35.49 36.12
C GLN A 22 -30.04 34.92 37.53
N CYS A 23 -28.94 34.61 38.23
CA CYS A 23 -29.01 34.18 39.62
C CYS A 23 -29.55 35.28 40.56
N ARG A 24 -29.27 36.56 40.27
CA ARG A 24 -29.80 37.70 41.05
C ARG A 24 -31.28 37.96 40.76
N SER A 25 -31.70 37.88 39.50
CA SER A 25 -33.09 38.08 39.12
C SER A 25 -34.00 36.92 39.54
N HIS A 26 -33.44 35.70 39.67
CA HIS A 26 -34.17 34.49 40.05
C HIS A 26 -33.55 33.79 41.28
N PRO A 27 -33.84 34.28 42.51
CA PRO A 27 -33.26 33.73 43.74
C PRO A 27 -33.68 32.28 44.04
N SER A 28 -34.77 31.80 43.43
CA SER A 28 -35.20 30.40 43.52
C SER A 28 -34.18 29.42 42.94
N LEU A 29 -33.36 29.83 41.97
CA LEU A 29 -32.30 28.99 41.40
C LEU A 29 -31.23 28.62 42.43
N VAL A 30 -30.98 29.51 43.40
CA VAL A 30 -29.98 29.29 44.44
C VAL A 30 -30.61 28.68 45.69
N ASN A 31 -31.83 29.10 46.04
CA ASN A 31 -32.48 28.69 47.30
C ASN A 31 -33.27 27.37 47.21
N CYS A 32 -33.75 26.99 46.02
CA CYS A 32 -34.65 25.84 45.85
C CYS A 32 -34.06 24.69 45.02
N CYS A 33 -32.85 24.84 44.50
CA CYS A 33 -32.16 23.82 43.70
C CYS A 33 -30.92 23.31 44.43
N THR A 34 -30.60 22.04 44.25
CA THR A 34 -29.28 21.51 44.60
C THR A 34 -28.30 21.93 43.51
N ILE A 35 -27.18 22.54 43.89
CA ILE A 35 -26.15 23.00 42.96
C ILE A 35 -25.06 21.92 42.89
N ASP A 36 -24.77 21.47 41.68
CA ASP A 36 -23.66 20.57 41.37
C ASP A 36 -22.68 21.28 40.43
N TRP A 37 -21.40 21.31 40.80
CA TRP A 37 -20.37 22.08 40.10
C TRP A 37 -19.53 21.15 39.22
N TYR A 38 -19.47 21.47 37.93
CA TYR A 38 -18.60 20.80 36.97
C TYR A 38 -17.40 21.69 36.72
N ASP A 39 -16.25 21.23 37.21
CA ASP A 39 -14.96 21.89 36.97
C ASP A 39 -14.30 21.37 35.69
N GLU A 40 -13.17 21.96 35.34
CA GLU A 40 -12.30 21.44 34.29
C GLU A 40 -11.90 19.99 34.55
N TRP A 41 -11.73 19.22 33.49
CA TRP A 41 -11.38 17.81 33.61
C TRP A 41 -9.99 17.64 34.24
N PRO A 42 -9.87 16.87 35.34
CA PRO A 42 -8.59 16.57 35.93
C PRO A 42 -7.74 15.69 35.00
N GLU A 43 -6.45 15.56 35.30
CA GLU A 43 -5.50 14.80 34.48
C GLU A 43 -5.92 13.35 34.31
N GLU A 44 -6.41 12.76 35.40
CA GLU A 44 -6.88 11.38 35.44
C GLU A 44 -8.08 11.17 34.51
N ALA A 45 -9.00 12.14 34.45
CA ALA A 45 -10.15 12.09 33.57
C ALA A 45 -9.72 12.23 32.10
N LEU A 46 -8.81 13.16 31.79
CA LEU A 46 -8.28 13.34 30.44
C LEU A 46 -7.57 12.06 29.96
N CYS A 47 -6.73 11.45 30.81
CA CYS A 47 -6.08 10.18 30.52
C CYS A 47 -7.10 9.05 30.30
N SER A 48 -8.12 8.96 31.14
CA SER A 48 -9.17 7.94 31.01
C SER A 48 -9.92 8.07 29.68
N VAL A 49 -10.22 9.29 29.25
CA VAL A 49 -10.91 9.56 27.98
C VAL A 49 -10.05 9.16 26.79
N VAL A 50 -8.75 9.45 26.81
CA VAL A 50 -7.85 9.01 25.73
C VAL A 50 -7.79 7.47 25.68
N ASN A 51 -7.69 6.82 26.83
CA ASN A 51 -7.65 5.36 26.90
C ASN A 51 -8.93 4.70 26.40
N SER A 52 -10.10 5.26 26.73
CA SER A 52 -11.37 4.76 26.19
C SER A 52 -11.43 4.97 24.67
N TYR A 53 -11.04 6.16 24.18
CA TYR A 53 -11.00 6.46 22.75
C TYR A 53 -10.09 5.52 21.95
N ILE A 54 -8.89 5.25 22.47
CA ILE A 54 -7.93 4.32 21.86
C ILE A 54 -8.54 2.91 21.75
N THR A 55 -9.25 2.48 22.79
CA THR A 55 -9.88 1.16 22.87
C THR A 55 -11.06 1.05 21.90
N GLU A 56 -11.96 2.04 21.90
CA GLU A 56 -13.18 2.06 21.10
C GLU A 56 -12.91 2.20 19.60
N HIS A 57 -12.04 3.14 19.21
CA HIS A 57 -11.79 3.41 17.79
C HIS A 57 -10.87 2.39 17.11
N HIS A 58 -10.45 1.33 17.81
CA HIS A 58 -9.56 0.29 17.28
C HIS A 58 -8.31 0.86 16.59
N LEU A 59 -7.93 2.10 16.94
CA LEU A 59 -6.89 2.89 16.25
C LEU A 59 -5.57 2.15 16.13
N LEU A 60 -5.41 1.19 17.04
CA LEU A 60 -4.21 0.50 17.38
C LEU A 60 -4.37 -1.03 17.37
N GLN A 61 -5.57 -1.56 17.07
CA GLN A 61 -5.82 -3.02 17.06
C GLN A 61 -5.42 -3.71 15.75
N GLU A 62 -5.38 -3.00 14.61
CA GLU A 62 -4.98 -3.60 13.33
C GLU A 62 -3.52 -4.10 13.31
N HIS A 63 -2.71 -3.71 14.29
CA HIS A 63 -1.35 -4.21 14.50
C HIS A 63 -1.17 -4.57 15.97
N HIS A 64 -0.81 -5.82 16.29
CA HIS A 64 -0.52 -6.35 17.64
C HIS A 64 0.47 -5.51 18.50
N LEU A 65 1.10 -4.46 17.94
CA LEU A 65 2.11 -3.62 18.55
C LEU A 65 1.75 -3.04 19.93
N LEU A 66 0.47 -2.83 20.24
CA LEU A 66 0.03 -2.28 21.52
C LEU A 66 -0.52 -3.31 22.49
N GLN A 67 -0.96 -4.47 22.02
CA GLN A 67 -1.15 -5.62 22.90
C GLN A 67 0.20 -6.04 23.51
N ASP A 68 1.29 -5.80 22.78
CA ASP A 68 2.66 -6.06 23.22
C ASP A 68 3.32 -4.91 24.01
N ASN A 69 2.77 -3.68 24.01
CA ASN A 69 3.41 -2.50 24.63
C ASN A 69 2.42 -1.56 25.37
N PRO A 70 2.01 -1.89 26.60
CA PRO A 70 1.14 -1.02 27.40
C PRO A 70 1.78 0.34 27.72
N SER A 71 3.11 0.41 27.80
CA SER A 71 3.86 1.65 28.02
C SER A 71 3.66 2.69 26.91
N LEU A 72 3.44 2.25 25.67
CA LEU A 72 3.21 3.16 24.55
C LEU A 72 1.83 3.80 24.64
N GLN A 73 0.81 3.04 25.08
CA GLN A 73 -0.53 3.58 25.28
C GLN A 73 -0.54 4.66 26.35
N GLU A 74 0.10 4.39 27.49
CA GLU A 74 0.24 5.37 28.57
C GLU A 74 1.04 6.61 28.12
N GLY A 75 2.11 6.42 27.34
CA GLY A 75 2.86 7.53 26.76
C GLY A 75 2.03 8.42 25.83
N ILE A 76 1.16 7.82 25.01
CA ILE A 76 0.24 8.57 24.13
C ILE A 76 -0.78 9.35 24.97
N ALA A 77 -1.39 8.71 25.97
CA ALA A 77 -2.35 9.37 26.86
C ALA A 77 -1.72 10.58 27.56
N GLN A 78 -0.54 10.39 28.16
CA GLN A 78 0.19 11.45 28.85
C GLN A 78 0.59 12.59 27.90
N ALA A 79 0.99 12.28 26.66
CA ALA A 79 1.29 13.28 25.65
C ALA A 79 0.06 14.11 25.28
N CYS A 80 -1.09 13.47 25.05
CA CYS A 80 -2.35 14.15 24.76
C CYS A 80 -2.77 15.09 25.91
N VAL A 81 -2.65 14.66 27.16
CA VAL A 81 -2.95 15.51 28.32
C VAL A 81 -1.99 16.70 28.40
N THR A 82 -0.70 16.46 28.21
CA THR A 82 0.32 17.52 28.26
C THR A 82 0.06 18.59 27.19
N ILE A 83 -0.30 18.17 25.97
CA ILE A 83 -0.66 19.08 24.88
C ILE A 83 -1.88 19.91 25.25
N HIS A 84 -2.94 19.28 25.75
CA HIS A 84 -4.17 20.00 26.12
C HIS A 84 -3.92 21.04 27.23
N LYS A 85 -3.22 20.65 28.31
CA LYS A 85 -2.84 21.57 29.39
C LYS A 85 -1.95 22.71 28.91
N SER A 86 -1.05 22.46 27.97
CA SER A 86 -0.23 23.50 27.35
C SER A 86 -1.09 24.54 26.61
N VAL A 87 -2.12 24.10 25.90
CA VAL A 87 -3.06 25.00 25.22
C VAL A 87 -3.86 25.82 26.23
N SER A 88 -4.35 25.22 27.32
CA SER A 88 -5.06 25.95 28.38
C SER A 88 -4.19 27.05 29.00
N ARG A 89 -2.94 26.75 29.35
CA ARG A 89 -1.98 27.75 29.86
C ARG A 89 -1.71 28.87 28.86
N LYS A 90 -1.64 28.53 27.56
CA LYS A 90 -1.45 29.53 26.50
C LYS A 90 -2.70 30.38 26.28
N ALA A 91 -3.90 29.83 26.42
CA ALA A 91 -5.14 30.58 26.36
C ALA A 91 -5.23 31.62 27.49
N GLU A 92 -4.80 31.26 28.71
CA GLU A 92 -4.70 32.21 29.83
C GLU A 92 -3.69 33.32 29.56
N GLN A 93 -2.52 32.98 29.02
CA GLN A 93 -1.51 33.97 28.63
C GLN A 93 -2.07 34.91 27.55
N TYR A 94 -2.74 34.36 26.54
CA TYR A 94 -3.35 35.11 25.45
C TYR A 94 -4.43 36.08 25.95
N LEU A 95 -5.23 35.68 26.94
CA LEU A 95 -6.19 36.56 27.59
C LEU A 95 -5.52 37.77 28.26
N LYS A 96 -4.39 37.55 28.95
CA LYS A 96 -3.64 38.62 29.62
C LYS A 96 -3.05 39.62 28.63
N GLU A 97 -2.59 39.14 27.48
CA GLU A 97 -1.93 39.97 26.45
C GLU A 97 -2.92 40.69 25.54
N SER A 98 -3.90 39.97 24.99
CA SER A 98 -4.82 40.48 23.97
C SER A 98 -6.15 40.99 24.51
N ARG A 99 -6.42 40.75 25.81
CA ARG A 99 -7.74 40.97 26.45
C ARG A 99 -8.90 40.22 25.77
N THR A 100 -8.59 39.26 24.91
CA THR A 100 -9.57 38.43 24.21
C THR A 100 -9.57 37.04 24.83
N HIS A 101 -10.76 36.54 25.18
CA HIS A 101 -10.89 35.23 25.80
C HIS A 101 -10.97 34.13 24.75
N TYR A 102 -10.14 33.09 24.91
CA TYR A 102 -10.20 31.86 24.12
C TYR A 102 -10.60 30.71 25.04
N TYR A 103 -11.77 30.12 24.81
CA TYR A 103 -12.29 29.04 25.66
C TYR A 103 -11.72 27.70 25.22
N VAL A 104 -11.09 27.00 26.15
CA VAL A 104 -10.69 25.60 26.00
C VAL A 104 -11.76 24.74 26.66
N THR A 105 -12.47 23.92 25.89
CA THR A 105 -13.59 23.10 26.38
C THR A 105 -13.28 21.61 26.22
N PRO A 106 -13.91 20.71 27.01
CA PRO A 106 -13.78 19.27 26.81
C PRO A 106 -14.12 18.83 25.38
N GLN A 107 -15.07 19.50 24.72
CA GLN A 107 -15.38 19.23 23.31
C GLN A 107 -14.18 19.48 22.39
N SER A 108 -13.41 20.54 22.62
CA SER A 108 -12.18 20.81 21.84
C SER A 108 -11.13 19.71 22.04
N TYR A 109 -11.07 19.12 23.25
CA TYR A 109 -10.19 17.99 23.54
C TYR A 109 -10.60 16.72 22.80
N LEU A 110 -11.90 16.40 22.80
CA LEU A 110 -12.44 15.25 22.07
C LEU A 110 -12.18 15.39 20.56
N SER A 111 -12.46 16.57 19.98
CA SER A 111 -12.15 16.85 18.57
C SER A 111 -10.65 16.76 18.25
N PHE A 112 -9.79 17.12 19.19
CA PHE A 112 -8.34 16.94 19.05
C PHE A 112 -7.97 15.45 18.96
N ILE A 113 -8.49 14.62 19.86
CA ILE A 113 -8.24 13.17 19.86
C ILE A 113 -8.77 12.54 18.56
N ASP A 114 -9.98 12.91 18.13
CA ASP A 114 -10.58 12.46 16.87
C ASP A 114 -9.73 12.81 15.65
N THR A 115 -9.24 14.04 15.60
CA THR A 115 -8.42 14.51 14.48
C THR A 115 -7.07 13.79 14.47
N PHE A 116 -6.44 13.62 15.63
CA PHE A 116 -5.18 12.87 15.77
C PHE A 116 -5.36 11.42 15.31
N SER A 117 -6.44 10.79 15.75
CA SER A 117 -6.88 9.44 15.37
C SER A 117 -6.98 9.27 13.86
N ASN A 118 -7.73 10.16 13.19
CA ASN A 118 -7.93 10.13 11.74
C ASN A 118 -6.62 10.32 10.97
N ILE A 119 -5.76 11.25 11.41
CA ILE A 119 -4.46 11.49 10.79
C ILE A 119 -3.57 10.25 10.92
N LEU A 120 -3.52 9.64 12.10
CA LEU A 120 -2.72 8.45 12.36
C LEU A 120 -3.15 7.29 11.45
N GLN A 121 -4.45 7.03 11.36
CA GLN A 121 -4.98 5.98 10.50
C GLN A 121 -4.64 6.22 9.02
N THR A 122 -4.84 7.45 8.53
CA THR A 122 -4.54 7.81 7.15
C THR A 122 -3.06 7.62 6.82
N LYS A 123 -2.16 8.04 7.73
CA LYS A 123 -0.70 7.87 7.54
C LYS A 123 -0.31 6.39 7.55
N ARG A 124 -0.92 5.58 8.43
CA ARG A 124 -0.68 4.13 8.48
C ARG A 124 -1.14 3.44 7.21
N GLN A 125 -2.34 3.72 6.73
CA GLN A 125 -2.85 3.16 5.48
C GLN A 125 -1.94 3.49 4.30
N LYS A 126 -1.44 4.73 4.22
CA LYS A 126 -0.47 5.14 3.20
C LYS A 126 0.82 4.33 3.30
N LEU A 127 1.42 4.22 4.49
CA LEU A 127 2.65 3.44 4.70
C LEU A 127 2.46 1.95 4.39
N THR A 128 1.34 1.36 4.80
CA THR A 128 1.02 -0.04 4.50
C THR A 128 0.85 -0.26 3.00
N THR A 129 0.22 0.68 2.29
CA THR A 129 0.07 0.62 0.83
C THR A 129 1.42 0.73 0.13
N ASP A 130 2.26 1.69 0.54
CA ASP A 130 3.62 1.84 0.01
C ASP A 130 4.46 0.59 0.28
N ARG A 131 4.38 0.02 1.50
CA ARG A 131 5.05 -1.24 1.85
C ARG A 131 4.62 -2.39 0.93
N LYS A 132 3.31 -2.55 0.72
CA LYS A 132 2.77 -3.58 -0.19
C LYS A 132 3.26 -3.36 -1.63
N ARG A 133 3.29 -2.11 -2.10
CA ARG A 133 3.81 -1.77 -3.43
C ARG A 133 5.28 -2.15 -3.58
N PHE A 134 6.11 -1.82 -2.59
CA PHE A 134 7.53 -2.19 -2.60
C PHE A 134 7.73 -3.70 -2.54
N PHE A 135 6.95 -4.39 -1.69
CA PHE A 135 6.99 -5.85 -1.62
C PHE A 135 6.65 -6.49 -2.96
N THR A 136 5.56 -6.09 -3.61
CA THR A 136 5.19 -6.59 -4.94
C THR A 136 6.27 -6.30 -5.99
N GLY A 137 6.84 -5.08 -5.97
CA GLY A 137 7.93 -4.70 -6.88
C GLY A 137 9.16 -5.58 -6.70
N LEU A 138 9.60 -5.80 -5.46
CA LEU A 138 10.73 -6.66 -5.13
C LEU A 138 10.48 -8.12 -5.52
N SER A 139 9.28 -8.65 -5.24
CA SER A 139 8.91 -10.01 -5.65
C SER A 139 8.96 -10.17 -7.16
N LYS A 140 8.48 -9.18 -7.93
CA LYS A 140 8.54 -9.21 -9.40
C LYS A 140 9.96 -9.14 -9.93
N LEU A 141 10.84 -8.36 -9.31
CA LEU A 141 12.26 -8.33 -9.66
C LEU A 141 12.94 -9.68 -9.38
N LEU A 142 12.62 -10.32 -8.26
CA LEU A 142 13.13 -11.64 -7.91
C LEU A 142 12.67 -12.71 -8.91
N GLU A 143 11.37 -12.71 -9.27
CA GLU A 143 10.80 -13.59 -10.29
C GLU A 143 11.49 -13.42 -11.66
N ALA A 144 11.73 -12.17 -12.07
CA ALA A 144 12.41 -11.86 -13.32
C ALA A 144 13.87 -12.33 -13.31
N SER A 145 14.59 -12.11 -12.20
CA SER A 145 15.97 -12.58 -12.03
C SER A 145 16.06 -14.11 -12.15
N SER A 146 15.15 -14.83 -11.50
CA SER A 146 15.08 -16.30 -11.60
C SER A 146 14.77 -16.77 -13.01
N SER A 147 13.85 -16.09 -13.71
CA SER A 147 13.53 -16.39 -15.12
C SER A 147 14.74 -16.17 -16.05
N ILE A 148 15.51 -15.10 -15.82
CA ILE A 148 16.72 -14.80 -16.58
C ILE A 148 17.79 -15.88 -16.35
N GLU A 149 17.94 -16.35 -15.12
CA GLU A 149 18.90 -17.41 -14.78
C GLU A 149 18.56 -18.73 -15.49
N ILE A 150 17.28 -19.10 -15.54
CA ILE A 150 16.79 -20.28 -16.29
C ILE A 150 17.09 -20.11 -17.79
N MET A 151 16.73 -18.97 -18.38
CA MET A 151 16.96 -18.69 -19.80
C MET A 151 18.45 -18.70 -20.15
N HIS A 152 19.30 -18.18 -19.27
CA HIS A 152 20.75 -18.23 -19.44
C HIS A 152 21.26 -19.67 -19.49
N HIS A 153 20.79 -20.55 -18.60
CA HIS A 153 21.14 -21.97 -18.63
C HIS A 153 20.69 -22.66 -19.93
N GLU A 154 19.47 -22.36 -20.42
CA GLU A 154 18.97 -22.90 -21.69
C GLU A 154 19.81 -22.43 -22.89
N LEU A 155 20.17 -21.15 -22.95
CA LEU A 155 20.99 -20.58 -24.02
C LEU A 155 22.40 -21.21 -24.06
N VAL A 156 23.03 -21.39 -22.90
CA VAL A 156 24.33 -22.06 -22.78
C VAL A 156 24.25 -23.51 -23.27
N ALA A 157 23.14 -24.22 -22.99
CA ALA A 157 22.93 -25.59 -23.45
C ALA A 157 22.61 -25.69 -24.96
N LEU A 158 21.94 -24.69 -25.53
CA LEU A 158 21.57 -24.65 -26.95
C LEU A 158 22.76 -24.34 -27.86
N GLY A 159 23.72 -23.51 -27.42
CA GLY A 159 24.89 -23.11 -28.22
C GLY A 159 25.66 -24.29 -28.87
N PRO A 160 26.12 -25.29 -28.09
CA PRO A 160 26.83 -26.46 -28.63
C PRO A 160 25.98 -27.30 -29.58
N GLN A 161 24.66 -27.39 -29.34
CA GLN A 161 23.74 -28.15 -30.19
C GLN A 161 23.59 -27.48 -31.55
N ILE A 162 23.53 -26.15 -31.59
CA ILE A 162 23.50 -25.38 -32.84
C ILE A 162 24.79 -25.62 -33.61
N GLU A 163 25.96 -25.50 -32.96
CA GLU A 163 27.25 -25.72 -33.63
C GLU A 163 27.39 -27.14 -34.20
N GLN A 164 26.97 -28.17 -33.46
CA GLN A 164 26.95 -29.54 -33.97
C GLN A 164 26.01 -29.70 -35.17
N LYS A 165 24.81 -29.11 -35.12
CA LYS A 165 23.87 -29.17 -36.24
C LYS A 165 24.40 -28.41 -37.46
N THR A 166 25.04 -27.26 -37.28
CA THR A 166 25.68 -26.51 -38.37
C THR A 166 26.81 -27.33 -39.01
N LYS A 167 27.70 -27.94 -38.23
CA LYS A 167 28.74 -28.84 -38.76
C LYS A 167 28.16 -30.00 -39.56
N LYS A 168 27.10 -30.65 -39.04
CA LYS A 168 26.40 -31.72 -39.77
C LYS A 168 25.78 -31.23 -41.09
N ILE A 169 25.23 -30.01 -41.11
CA ILE A 169 24.68 -29.39 -42.33
C ILE A 169 25.78 -29.11 -43.34
N GLU A 170 26.93 -28.58 -42.90
CA GLU A 170 28.10 -28.33 -43.76
C GLU A 170 28.64 -29.63 -44.37
N GLU A 171 28.76 -30.70 -43.57
CA GLU A 171 29.14 -32.04 -44.05
C GLU A 171 28.15 -32.58 -45.08
N LEU A 172 26.84 -32.45 -44.81
CA LEU A 172 25.78 -32.84 -45.74
C LEU A 172 25.84 -32.05 -47.05
N MET A 173 26.05 -30.73 -46.97
CA MET A 173 26.20 -29.85 -48.14
C MET A 173 27.41 -30.24 -48.99
N ALA A 174 28.55 -30.53 -48.36
CA ALA A 174 29.75 -30.98 -49.06
C ALA A 174 29.52 -32.32 -49.78
N LYS A 175 28.84 -33.26 -49.13
CA LYS A 175 28.48 -34.55 -49.74
C LYS A 175 27.51 -34.39 -50.91
N LEU A 176 26.49 -33.54 -50.75
CA LEU A 176 25.51 -33.23 -51.79
C LEU A 176 26.19 -32.56 -53.00
N HIS A 177 27.18 -31.69 -52.77
CA HIS A 177 27.96 -31.09 -53.86
C HIS A 177 28.79 -32.14 -54.62
N SER A 178 29.46 -33.05 -53.90
CA SER A 178 30.17 -34.18 -54.52
C SER A 178 29.24 -35.08 -55.32
N ASP A 179 28.11 -35.46 -54.73
CA ASP A 179 27.10 -36.30 -55.39
C ASP A 179 26.52 -35.60 -56.63
N SER A 180 26.31 -34.27 -56.57
CA SER A 180 25.88 -33.49 -57.74
C SER A 180 26.88 -33.53 -58.88
N VAL A 181 28.19 -33.42 -58.60
CA VAL A 181 29.24 -33.53 -59.62
C VAL A 181 29.25 -34.92 -60.26
N VAL A 182 29.12 -35.97 -59.46
CA VAL A 182 29.05 -37.35 -59.97
C VAL A 182 27.79 -37.56 -60.82
N VAL A 183 26.63 -37.08 -60.37
CA VAL A 183 25.38 -37.14 -61.13
C VAL A 183 25.50 -36.36 -62.45
N GLU A 184 26.14 -35.20 -62.45
CA GLU A 184 26.37 -34.40 -63.67
C GLU A 184 27.30 -35.13 -64.66
N GLN A 185 28.36 -35.79 -64.17
CA GLN A 185 29.25 -36.62 -65.00
C GLN A 185 28.52 -37.82 -65.60
N VAL A 186 27.77 -38.56 -64.78
CA VAL A 186 26.96 -39.69 -65.25
C VAL A 186 25.92 -39.21 -66.26
N ARG A 187 25.27 -38.06 -66.02
CA ARG A 187 24.32 -37.47 -66.96
C ARG A 187 24.98 -37.09 -68.29
N ALA A 188 26.21 -36.60 -68.28
CA ALA A 188 26.97 -36.31 -69.50
C ALA A 188 27.31 -37.58 -70.30
N ILE A 189 27.70 -38.66 -69.61
CA ILE A 189 28.00 -39.97 -70.23
C ILE A 189 26.73 -40.57 -70.83
N VAL A 190 25.63 -40.63 -70.07
CA VAL A 190 24.35 -41.13 -70.56
C VAL A 190 23.88 -40.35 -71.78
N LYS A 191 24.05 -39.01 -71.78
CA LYS A 191 23.71 -38.18 -72.94
C LYS A 191 24.56 -38.50 -74.17
N GLN A 192 25.86 -38.79 -73.99
CA GLN A 192 26.72 -39.26 -75.08
C GLN A 192 26.33 -40.65 -75.58
N GLU A 193 26.03 -41.59 -74.67
CA GLU A 193 25.57 -42.93 -75.04
C GLU A 193 24.21 -42.88 -75.75
N GLU A 194 23.29 -42.01 -75.33
CA GLU A 194 22.02 -41.75 -76.01
C GLU A 194 22.23 -41.17 -77.42
N GLU A 195 23.20 -40.26 -77.60
CA GLU A 195 23.55 -39.72 -78.93
C GLU A 195 24.17 -40.79 -79.84
N VAL A 196 25.03 -41.66 -79.31
CA VAL A 196 25.62 -42.79 -80.05
C VAL A 196 24.55 -43.84 -80.39
N MET A 197 23.70 -44.23 -79.44
CA MET A 197 22.56 -45.12 -79.70
C MET A 197 21.58 -44.53 -80.72
N ALA A 198 21.35 -43.21 -80.69
CA ALA A 198 20.53 -42.51 -81.68
C ALA A 198 21.19 -42.53 -83.09
N GLN A 199 22.52 -42.52 -83.16
CA GLN A 199 23.25 -42.69 -84.42
C GLN A 199 23.25 -44.15 -84.90
N GLU A 200 23.48 -45.12 -84.02
CA GLU A 200 23.44 -46.55 -84.35
C GLU A 200 22.03 -46.98 -84.77
N THR A 201 20.97 -46.51 -84.10
CA THR A 201 19.58 -46.76 -84.54
C THR A 201 19.27 -46.13 -85.89
N ARG A 202 19.84 -44.96 -86.22
CA ARG A 202 19.75 -44.37 -87.57
C ARG A 202 20.49 -45.20 -88.62
N ILE A 203 21.68 -45.73 -88.31
CA ILE A 203 22.44 -46.59 -89.23
C ILE A 203 21.74 -47.94 -89.45
N VAL A 204 21.16 -48.53 -88.39
CA VAL A 204 20.35 -49.76 -88.51
C VAL A 204 19.07 -49.50 -89.32
N GLN A 205 18.48 -48.31 -89.22
CA GLN A 205 17.36 -47.90 -90.07
C GLN A 205 17.79 -47.68 -91.53
N GLU A 206 18.95 -47.08 -91.81
CA GLU A 206 19.48 -46.94 -93.18
C GLU A 206 19.93 -48.27 -93.81
N TYR A 207 20.36 -49.26 -93.02
CA TYR A 207 20.64 -50.63 -93.51
C TYR A 207 19.39 -51.49 -93.68
N ALA A 208 18.25 -51.06 -93.14
CA ALA A 208 16.97 -51.76 -93.24
C ALA A 208 16.10 -51.28 -94.42
N GLU A 209 16.57 -50.28 -95.19
CA GLU A 209 16.04 -49.87 -96.50
C GLU A 209 16.90 -50.41 -97.65
#